data_AF-A0A7C8RCT4-F1
#
_entry.id   AF-A0A7C8RCT4-F1
#
_cell.length_a   1.000
_cell.length_b   1.000
_cell.length_c   1.000
_cell.angle_alpha   90.00
_cell.angle_beta   90.00
_cell.angle_gamma   90.00
#
_symmetry.space_group_name_H-M   'P 1'
#
loop_
_entity.id
_entity.type
_entity.pdbx_description
1 polymer ?
#
loop_
_entity_poly.entity_id
_entity_poly.type
_entity_poly.pdbx_seq_one_letter_code
_entity_poly.pdbx_strand_id
1 'polypeptide(L)'
;MLIRRLLINPELGERFKKLSFTYHPRRCSYPQTWALQWHWTTEEDAKLKQLCQNWGISAAYKWISDGIYGNSIFPLLLCYTTNLKSLDLGYGVDGLSNLREFTFWGLELGDVCENCPEREMIEFVLKVLLLPHLKVARVGRRWCFDEWGVKAAMSTIGNSGPGKSRPTKMVPADGRSGIKHLELRYEELEKEGLEMFAKFTRKLESLELVLGRDATMEEGEKVAGFFLENNKETLTNGRVVIRMGHTDDFPDPWYDDDNLGPAHYFYEDE
;
A
#
# COMPACT_ATOMS: atom_id res chain seq x y z
N MET A 1 -9.34 -6.63 19.88
CA MET A 1 -8.47 -6.20 18.76
C MET A 1 -7.22 -7.08 18.70
N LEU A 2 -6.87 -7.62 17.51
CA LEU A 2 -5.71 -8.51 17.30
C LEU A 2 -4.39 -7.89 17.79
N ILE A 3 -4.18 -6.61 17.52
CA ILE A 3 -2.97 -5.90 17.96
C ILE A 3 -2.75 -5.95 19.46
N ARG A 4 -3.80 -5.78 20.28
CA ARG A 4 -3.63 -5.85 21.75
C ARG A 4 -3.11 -7.22 22.18
N ARG A 5 -3.50 -8.29 21.48
CA ARG A 5 -2.95 -9.64 21.72
C ARG A 5 -1.49 -9.73 21.30
N LEU A 6 -1.10 -9.09 20.20
CA LEU A 6 0.28 -9.04 19.73
C LEU A 6 1.20 -8.16 20.60
N LEU A 7 0.66 -7.09 21.20
CA LEU A 7 1.37 -6.28 22.20
C LEU A 7 1.70 -7.07 23.47
N ILE A 8 0.86 -8.05 23.83
CA ILE A 8 1.08 -8.93 24.98
C ILE A 8 1.98 -10.10 24.61
N ASN A 9 1.78 -10.68 23.43
CA ASN A 9 2.52 -11.85 22.96
C ASN A 9 2.97 -11.66 21.49
N PRO A 10 4.12 -10.99 21.27
CA PRO A 10 4.64 -10.69 19.94
C PRO A 10 4.94 -11.93 19.09
N GLU A 11 5.35 -13.04 19.71
CA GLU A 11 5.75 -14.29 19.04
C GLU A 11 4.60 -14.92 18.24
N LEU A 12 3.35 -14.65 18.63
CA LEU A 12 2.18 -15.08 17.86
C LEU A 12 2.21 -14.54 16.43
N GLY A 13 2.75 -13.34 16.23
CA GLY A 13 2.84 -12.71 14.92
C GLY A 13 3.75 -13.47 13.95
N GLU A 14 4.82 -14.09 14.44
CA GLU A 14 5.78 -14.86 13.62
C GLU A 14 5.19 -16.13 13.00
N ARG A 15 4.06 -16.58 13.55
CA ARG A 15 3.31 -17.75 13.07
C ARG A 15 2.48 -17.42 11.83
N PHE A 16 2.12 -16.16 11.62
CA PHE A 16 1.35 -15.76 10.46
C PHE A 16 2.21 -15.84 9.19
N LYS A 17 1.74 -16.61 8.20
CA LYS A 17 2.38 -16.76 6.88
C LYS A 17 1.64 -16.04 5.76
N LYS A 18 0.34 -15.79 5.98
CA LYS A 18 -0.56 -15.07 5.09
C LYS A 18 -1.47 -14.19 5.94
N LEU A 19 -1.72 -12.97 5.47
CA LEU A 19 -2.72 -12.06 5.99
C LEU A 19 -3.53 -11.52 4.81
N SER A 20 -4.84 -11.40 5.02
CA SER A 20 -5.79 -10.81 4.09
C SER A 20 -6.67 -9.86 4.87
N PHE A 21 -6.88 -8.66 4.35
CA PHE A 21 -7.71 -7.64 4.98
C PHE A 21 -8.78 -7.18 4.01
N THR A 22 -9.99 -7.00 4.53
CA THR A 22 -11.05 -6.24 3.86
C THR A 22 -11.10 -4.88 4.53
N TYR A 23 -10.83 -3.83 3.76
CA TYR A 23 -10.81 -2.46 4.25
C TYR A 23 -12.02 -1.70 3.69
N HIS A 24 -12.68 -0.96 4.56
CA HIS A 24 -13.73 -0.02 4.20
C HIS A 24 -13.19 1.38 4.52
N PRO A 25 -12.91 2.23 3.51
CA PRO A 25 -12.43 3.59 3.76
C PRO A 25 -13.36 4.35 4.70
N ARG A 26 -12.86 5.37 5.39
CA ARG A 26 -13.79 6.36 5.96
C ARG A 26 -14.15 7.35 4.86
N ARG A 27 -15.40 7.80 4.83
CA ARG A 27 -15.77 9.04 4.15
C ARG A 27 -15.80 10.16 5.19
N CYS A 28 -14.94 11.15 5.03
CA CYS A 28 -14.81 12.25 5.99
C CYS A 28 -16.15 12.96 6.24
N SER A 29 -17.00 13.08 5.23
CA SER A 29 -18.32 13.71 5.36
C SER A 29 -19.42 12.77 5.89
N TYR A 30 -19.12 11.49 6.12
CA TYR A 30 -20.11 10.48 6.55
C TYR A 30 -19.59 9.73 7.79
N PRO A 31 -19.80 10.26 9.01
CA PRO A 31 -19.33 9.67 10.26
C PRO A 31 -19.72 8.20 10.47
N GLN A 32 -20.83 7.75 9.91
CA GLN A 32 -21.28 6.35 9.95
C GLN A 32 -20.33 5.37 9.26
N THR A 33 -19.47 5.84 8.36
CA THR A 33 -18.43 5.03 7.70
C THR A 33 -17.15 4.92 8.53
N TRP A 34 -17.08 5.62 9.66
CA TRP A 34 -15.87 5.66 10.47
C TRP A 34 -15.76 4.39 11.32
N ALA A 35 -14.55 3.84 11.40
CA ALA A 35 -14.27 2.78 12.37
C ALA A 35 -14.51 3.31 13.79
N LEU A 36 -14.99 2.43 14.68
CA LEU A 36 -15.09 2.75 16.10
C LEU A 36 -13.71 3.18 16.61
N GLN A 37 -13.65 4.37 17.18
CA GLN A 37 -12.41 4.87 17.75
C GLN A 37 -11.95 3.92 18.87
N TRP A 38 -10.66 3.58 18.86
CA TRP A 38 -10.06 2.83 19.97
C TRP A 38 -9.14 3.75 20.79
N HIS A 39 -9.01 3.41 22.06
CA HIS A 39 -8.12 4.10 22.98
C HIS A 39 -7.06 3.14 23.50
N TRP A 40 -5.84 3.63 23.65
CA TRP A 40 -4.74 2.90 24.24
C TRP A 40 -4.62 3.24 25.71
N THR A 41 -4.28 2.24 26.52
CA THR A 41 -3.79 2.50 27.87
C THR A 41 -2.43 3.20 27.79
N THR A 42 -2.04 3.92 28.85
CA THR A 42 -0.71 4.56 28.94
C THR A 42 0.43 3.56 28.71
N GLU A 43 0.26 2.33 29.18
CA GLU A 43 1.23 1.24 29.00
C GLU A 43 1.30 0.74 27.55
N GLU A 44 0.15 0.57 26.90
CA GLU A 44 0.09 0.23 25.48
C GLU A 44 0.70 1.33 24.62
N ASP A 45 0.35 2.59 24.87
CA ASP A 45 0.87 3.74 24.13
C ASP A 45 2.40 3.87 24.22
N ALA A 46 2.96 3.70 25.42
CA ALA A 46 4.41 3.67 25.60
C ALA A 46 5.09 2.56 24.77
N LYS A 47 4.50 1.35 24.74
CA LYS A 47 4.98 0.23 23.93
C LYS A 47 4.86 0.53 22.43
N LEU A 48 3.76 1.14 21.99
CA LEU A 48 3.53 1.53 20.59
C LEU A 48 4.57 2.54 20.13
N LYS A 49 4.83 3.57 20.95
CA LYS A 49 5.84 4.58 20.67
C LYS A 49 7.22 3.97 20.49
N GLN A 50 7.61 3.09 21.40
CA GLN A 50 8.89 2.38 21.32
C GLN A 50 8.95 1.46 20.09
N LEU A 51 7.88 0.73 19.78
CA LEU A 51 7.82 -0.14 18.61
C LEU A 51 7.96 0.67 17.32
N CYS A 52 7.21 1.77 17.18
CA CYS A 52 7.29 2.65 16.02
C CYS A 52 8.70 3.23 15.87
N GLN A 53 9.32 3.61 16.99
CA GLN A 53 10.71 4.07 17.02
C GLN A 53 11.73 3.00 16.69
N ASN A 54 11.48 1.72 16.94
CA ASN A 54 12.38 0.62 16.58
C ASN A 54 12.28 0.31 15.08
N TRP A 55 11.06 0.25 14.57
CA TRP A 55 10.75 -0.10 13.18
C TRP A 55 10.86 1.05 12.18
N GLY A 56 10.94 2.29 12.66
CA GLY A 56 11.19 3.45 11.79
C GLY A 56 9.93 4.07 11.22
N ILE A 57 8.80 3.74 11.81
CA ILE A 57 7.47 4.22 11.44
C ILE A 57 6.97 5.30 12.42
N SER A 58 7.87 6.08 13.02
CA SER A 58 7.52 7.11 14.02
C SER A 58 6.52 8.15 13.49
N ALA A 59 6.49 8.41 12.18
CA ALA A 59 5.49 9.28 11.57
C ALA A 59 4.07 8.72 11.71
N ALA A 60 3.90 7.39 11.60
CA ALA A 60 2.62 6.72 11.73
C ALA A 60 2.12 6.64 13.19
N TYR A 61 3.00 6.86 14.18
CA TYR A 61 2.65 6.73 15.59
C TYR A 61 1.49 7.64 16.00
N LYS A 62 1.46 8.89 15.53
CA LYS A 62 0.36 9.82 15.80
C LYS A 62 -0.99 9.20 15.41
N TRP A 63 -1.09 8.69 14.18
CA TRP A 63 -2.31 8.10 13.65
C TRP A 63 -2.70 6.79 14.33
N ILE A 64 -1.72 6.00 14.77
CA ILE A 64 -1.95 4.80 15.58
C ILE A 64 -2.52 5.18 16.94
N SER A 65 -1.91 6.17 17.59
CA SER A 65 -2.27 6.66 18.92
C SER A 65 -3.66 7.30 18.95
N ASP A 66 -3.99 8.11 17.94
CA ASP A 66 -5.29 8.82 17.85
C ASP A 66 -6.46 7.83 17.73
N GLY A 67 -6.20 6.65 17.18
CA GLY A 67 -7.11 5.51 17.20
C GLY A 67 -8.35 5.65 16.33
N ILE A 68 -8.30 6.55 15.34
CA ILE A 68 -9.41 6.89 14.43
C ILE A 68 -9.23 6.21 13.06
N TYR A 69 -7.99 6.00 12.66
CA TYR A 69 -7.63 5.61 11.30
C TYR A 69 -7.37 4.11 11.22
N GLY A 70 -8.35 3.30 10.79
CA GLY A 70 -8.21 1.85 10.68
C GLY A 70 -6.96 1.39 9.90
N ASN A 71 -6.52 2.20 8.94
CA ASN A 71 -5.30 1.98 8.17
C ASN A 71 -4.00 2.27 8.93
N SER A 72 -4.03 3.10 9.98
CA SER A 72 -2.84 3.39 10.79
C SER A 72 -2.36 2.15 11.55
N ILE A 73 -3.27 1.22 11.84
CA ILE A 73 -3.01 -0.05 12.51
C ILE A 73 -2.14 -1.00 11.67
N PHE A 74 -2.17 -0.87 10.34
CA PHE A 74 -1.46 -1.75 9.44
C PHE A 74 0.05 -1.77 9.75
N PRO A 75 0.79 -0.63 9.70
CA PRO A 75 2.20 -0.52 10.11
C PRO A 75 2.58 -1.35 11.33
N LEU A 76 1.72 -1.30 12.34
CA LEU A 76 1.95 -1.97 13.61
C LEU A 76 1.81 -3.49 13.53
N LEU A 77 0.84 -3.99 12.78
CA LEU A 77 0.62 -5.43 12.62
C LEU A 77 1.82 -6.12 11.95
N LEU A 78 2.51 -5.43 11.05
CA LEU A 78 3.71 -5.99 10.43
C LEU A 78 4.96 -5.98 11.27
N CYS A 79 5.09 -5.05 12.20
CA CYS A 79 6.14 -5.12 13.20
C CYS A 79 6.14 -6.48 13.94
N TYR A 80 5.00 -7.18 13.96
CA TYR A 80 4.84 -8.49 14.56
C TYR A 80 4.90 -9.65 13.56
N THR A 81 4.77 -9.45 12.24
CA THR A 81 4.61 -10.54 11.26
C THR A 81 5.77 -10.66 10.28
N THR A 82 6.98 -10.76 10.82
CA THR A 82 8.25 -10.79 10.06
C THR A 82 8.44 -12.00 9.14
N ASN A 83 7.68 -13.07 9.36
CA ASN A 83 7.72 -14.30 8.56
C ASN A 83 6.64 -14.38 7.47
N LEU A 84 5.94 -13.28 7.22
CA LEU A 84 4.88 -13.20 6.24
C LEU A 84 5.43 -13.43 4.81
N LYS A 85 4.77 -14.30 4.05
CA LYS A 85 5.16 -14.64 2.66
C LYS A 85 4.25 -14.00 1.62
N SER A 86 2.99 -13.78 1.97
CA SER A 86 1.96 -13.20 1.11
C SER A 86 1.16 -12.18 1.92
N LEU A 87 0.98 -11.00 1.33
CA LEU A 87 0.29 -9.87 1.94
C LEU A 87 -0.68 -9.28 0.92
N ASP A 88 -1.96 -9.46 1.20
CA ASP A 88 -3.05 -8.89 0.45
C ASP A 88 -3.77 -7.91 1.36
N LEU A 89 -3.64 -6.62 1.05
CA LEU A 89 -3.95 -5.60 2.03
C LEU A 89 -5.31 -4.95 1.86
N GLY A 90 -5.85 -4.95 0.65
CA GLY A 90 -6.55 -3.73 0.25
C GLY A 90 -5.58 -2.52 0.25
N TYR A 91 -4.89 -2.18 1.37
CA TYR A 91 -3.85 -1.12 1.53
C TYR A 91 -2.71 -1.35 2.61
N GLY A 92 -1.44 -1.20 2.18
CA GLY A 92 -0.12 -0.90 2.83
C GLY A 92 0.45 -1.39 4.21
N VAL A 93 1.64 -2.06 4.25
CA VAL A 93 2.53 -2.16 5.46
C VAL A 93 4.08 -2.53 5.30
N ASP A 94 5.00 -2.01 6.17
CA ASP A 94 6.49 -2.20 6.20
C ASP A 94 6.95 -3.27 7.23
N GLY A 95 7.95 -4.08 6.88
CA GLY A 95 8.56 -5.08 7.79
C GLY A 95 8.82 -6.47 7.20
N LEU A 96 8.89 -6.56 5.87
CA LEU A 96 8.55 -7.76 5.10
C LEU A 96 9.72 -8.38 4.34
N SER A 97 10.85 -8.62 4.99
CA SER A 97 12.01 -9.22 4.30
C SER A 97 11.67 -10.50 3.56
N ASN A 98 10.76 -11.31 4.08
CA ASN A 98 10.35 -12.60 3.52
C ASN A 98 9.18 -12.55 2.54
N LEU A 99 8.60 -11.37 2.31
CA LEU A 99 7.42 -11.24 1.46
C LEU A 99 7.78 -11.52 0.01
N ARG A 100 6.96 -12.34 -0.64
CA ARG A 100 7.11 -12.75 -2.04
C ARG A 100 6.02 -12.22 -2.93
N GLU A 101 4.85 -11.98 -2.36
CA GLU A 101 3.65 -11.56 -3.09
C GLU A 101 2.97 -10.41 -2.36
N PHE A 102 2.65 -9.37 -3.11
CA PHE A 102 2.02 -8.15 -2.65
C PHE A 102 0.80 -7.83 -3.50
N THR A 103 -0.28 -7.38 -2.87
CA THR A 103 -1.49 -6.93 -3.57
C THR A 103 -2.06 -5.68 -2.92
N PHE A 104 -2.33 -4.66 -3.75
CA PHE A 104 -2.75 -3.32 -3.36
C PHE A 104 -3.70 -2.75 -4.41
N TRP A 105 -5.00 -2.67 -4.15
CA TRP A 105 -5.95 -2.30 -5.20
C TRP A 105 -6.22 -0.78 -5.34
N GLY A 106 -5.45 0.05 -4.67
CA GLY A 106 -5.32 1.50 -4.93
C GLY A 106 -6.47 2.39 -4.41
N LEU A 107 -6.17 3.55 -3.81
CA LEU A 107 -7.04 4.20 -2.83
C LEU A 107 -8.33 4.77 -3.44
N GLU A 108 -9.48 4.42 -2.88
CA GLU A 108 -10.64 5.30 -3.00
C GLU A 108 -10.45 6.47 -2.06
N LEU A 109 -10.05 7.60 -2.66
CA LEU A 109 -10.14 8.89 -2.02
C LEU A 109 -11.59 9.06 -1.55
N GLY A 110 -11.80 9.02 -0.24
CA GLY A 110 -12.96 9.68 0.35
C GLY A 110 -12.92 11.17 0.04
N ASP A 111 -13.91 11.93 0.54
CA ASP A 111 -13.92 13.38 0.36
C ASP A 111 -12.56 13.98 0.76
N VAL A 112 -11.96 14.72 -0.18
CA VAL A 112 -10.61 15.30 -0.09
C VAL A 112 -10.44 15.98 1.28
N CYS A 113 -9.68 15.37 2.18
CA CYS A 113 -9.42 15.91 3.51
C CYS A 113 -7.94 16.31 3.61
N GLU A 114 -7.67 17.52 4.13
CA GLU A 114 -6.31 18.03 4.31
C GLU A 114 -5.46 17.21 5.29
N ASN A 115 -6.09 16.35 6.12
CA ASN A 115 -5.44 15.51 7.13
C ASN A 115 -5.66 14.02 6.86
N CYS A 116 -5.43 13.59 5.63
CA CYS A 116 -5.76 12.24 5.21
C CYS A 116 -4.46 11.42 4.94
N PRO A 117 -4.34 10.22 5.51
CA PRO A 117 -3.10 9.42 5.53
C PRO A 117 -2.69 8.79 4.18
N GLU A 118 -3.40 9.11 3.10
CA GLU A 118 -3.23 8.52 1.77
C GLU A 118 -1.85 8.79 1.18
N ARG A 119 -1.27 9.98 1.44
CA ARG A 119 0.10 10.29 1.00
C ARG A 119 1.13 9.40 1.69
N GLU A 120 0.93 9.10 2.96
CA GLU A 120 1.80 8.20 3.72
C GLU A 120 1.66 6.76 3.18
N MET A 121 0.48 6.39 2.66
CA MET A 121 0.24 5.10 2.01
C MET A 121 0.93 4.94 0.65
N ILE A 122 1.17 6.02 -0.10
CA ILE A 122 1.93 5.97 -1.36
C ILE A 122 3.41 5.68 -1.08
N GLU A 123 4.04 6.43 -0.17
CA GLU A 123 5.42 6.18 0.26
C GLU A 123 5.59 4.76 0.78
N PHE A 124 4.58 4.31 1.50
CA PHE A 124 4.48 2.99 2.07
C PHE A 124 4.53 1.90 0.98
N VAL A 125 3.64 1.95 -0.03
CA VAL A 125 3.58 0.96 -1.13
C VAL A 125 4.92 0.87 -1.84
N LEU A 126 5.56 2.01 -2.09
CA LEU A 126 6.87 2.08 -2.74
C LEU A 126 7.95 1.32 -1.95
N LYS A 127 7.93 1.40 -0.61
CA LYS A 127 8.86 0.63 0.24
C LYS A 127 8.64 -0.88 0.15
N VAL A 128 7.40 -1.34 0.03
CA VAL A 128 7.12 -2.78 -0.20
C VAL A 128 7.68 -3.23 -1.54
N LEU A 129 7.45 -2.44 -2.58
CA LEU A 129 7.93 -2.75 -3.93
C LEU A 129 9.46 -2.82 -4.01
N LEU A 130 10.16 -2.19 -3.06
CA LEU A 130 11.62 -2.24 -2.93
C LEU A 130 12.15 -3.44 -2.13
N LEU A 131 11.29 -4.32 -1.61
CA LEU A 131 11.73 -5.47 -0.82
C LEU A 131 12.48 -6.50 -1.68
N PRO A 132 13.57 -7.09 -1.16
CA PRO A 132 14.53 -7.85 -1.97
C PRO A 132 14.04 -9.25 -2.37
N HIS A 133 13.00 -9.75 -1.70
CA HIS A 133 12.42 -11.06 -1.97
C HIS A 133 11.03 -10.99 -2.59
N LEU A 134 10.51 -9.78 -2.83
CA LEU A 134 9.24 -9.58 -3.50
C LEU A 134 9.37 -9.97 -4.97
N LYS A 135 8.50 -10.87 -5.42
CA LYS A 135 8.49 -11.39 -6.80
C LYS A 135 7.22 -11.02 -7.55
N VAL A 136 6.10 -10.94 -6.85
CA VAL A 136 4.80 -10.65 -7.44
C VAL A 136 4.24 -9.39 -6.80
N ALA A 137 3.82 -8.45 -7.63
CA ALA A 137 3.08 -7.28 -7.20
C ALA A 137 1.79 -7.16 -8.03
N ARG A 138 0.69 -6.85 -7.36
CA ARG A 138 -0.59 -6.53 -7.99
C ARG A 138 -1.03 -5.17 -7.51
N VAL A 139 -1.24 -4.24 -8.42
CA VAL A 139 -1.58 -2.86 -8.08
C VAL A 139 -2.81 -2.39 -8.84
N GLY A 140 -3.73 -1.71 -8.15
CA GLY A 140 -5.02 -1.30 -8.68
C GLY A 140 -5.35 0.20 -8.63
N ARG A 141 -6.64 0.48 -8.86
CA ARG A 141 -7.36 1.75 -9.04
C ARG A 141 -6.74 2.96 -8.32
N ARG A 142 -6.49 4.07 -9.05
CA ARG A 142 -6.06 5.38 -8.50
C ARG A 142 -4.73 5.36 -7.70
N TRP A 143 -3.80 4.47 -8.03
CA TRP A 143 -2.43 4.62 -7.56
C TRP A 143 -1.64 5.62 -8.42
N CYS A 144 -1.21 6.73 -7.83
CA CYS A 144 -0.27 7.67 -8.44
C CYS A 144 1.17 7.24 -8.13
N PHE A 145 1.95 6.99 -9.19
CA PHE A 145 3.39 6.81 -9.10
C PHE A 145 4.06 8.10 -9.56
N ASP A 146 4.57 8.90 -8.62
CA ASP A 146 5.25 10.16 -8.94
C ASP A 146 6.72 10.18 -8.46
N GLU A 147 7.51 11.08 -9.05
CA GLU A 147 8.94 11.22 -8.75
C GLU A 147 9.17 11.64 -7.29
N TRP A 148 8.23 12.39 -6.71
CA TRP A 148 8.32 12.84 -5.33
C TRP A 148 8.20 11.67 -4.36
N GLY A 149 7.23 10.78 -4.54
CA GLY A 149 7.00 9.58 -3.73
C GLY A 149 8.20 8.64 -3.76
N VAL A 150 8.82 8.47 -4.94
CA VAL A 150 10.07 7.71 -5.08
C VAL A 150 11.21 8.37 -4.29
N LYS A 151 11.41 9.68 -4.42
CA LYS A 151 12.44 10.42 -3.66
C LYS A 151 12.18 10.35 -2.14
N ALA A 152 10.93 10.48 -1.71
CA ALA A 152 10.52 10.40 -0.32
C ALA A 152 10.82 9.00 0.27
N ALA A 153 10.43 7.93 -0.44
CA ALA A 153 10.73 6.55 -0.06
C ALA A 153 12.25 6.30 0.05
N MET A 154 13.04 6.83 -0.88
CA MET A 154 14.50 6.68 -0.88
C MET A 154 15.20 7.51 0.21
N SER A 155 14.71 8.73 0.51
CA SER A 155 15.31 9.61 1.52
C SER A 155 15.16 9.09 2.95
N THR A 156 14.06 8.39 3.25
CA THR A 156 13.83 7.78 4.57
C THR A 156 14.69 6.54 4.83
N ILE A 157 15.23 5.92 3.77
CA ILE A 157 16.17 4.78 3.87
C ILE A 157 17.58 5.27 4.25
N GLY A 158 17.97 6.49 3.87
CA GLY A 158 19.30 7.06 4.15
C GLY A 158 19.48 7.68 5.54
N ASN A 159 18.40 8.03 6.24
CA ASN A 159 18.45 8.78 7.51
C ASN A 159 18.51 7.90 8.78
N SER A 160 19.18 6.75 8.72
CA SER A 160 19.58 6.03 9.95
C SER A 160 20.86 6.64 10.51
N GLY A 161 20.71 7.53 11.49
CA GLY A 161 21.84 8.14 12.22
C GLY A 161 22.82 7.11 12.82
N PRO A 162 24.06 7.52 13.12
CA PRO A 162 25.12 6.61 13.53
C PRO A 162 24.77 5.94 14.86
N GLY A 163 24.76 4.61 14.88
CA GLY A 163 24.47 3.79 16.07
C GLY A 163 23.15 3.03 16.04
N LYS A 164 22.28 3.22 15.04
CA LYS A 164 21.06 2.41 14.88
C LYS A 164 21.33 1.26 13.92
N SER A 165 21.48 0.04 14.44
CA SER A 165 21.42 -1.17 13.62
C SER A 165 20.04 -1.26 12.98
N ARG A 166 19.95 -0.87 11.69
CA ARG A 166 18.71 -0.84 10.93
C ARG A 166 18.91 -1.37 9.50
N PRO A 167 17.81 -1.78 8.84
CA PRO A 167 17.82 -2.67 7.68
C PRO A 167 18.15 -1.93 6.36
N THR A 168 19.18 -1.10 6.34
CA THR A 168 19.73 -0.52 5.08
C THR A 168 20.23 -1.59 4.11
N LYS A 169 20.41 -2.84 4.56
CA LYS A 169 20.73 -3.99 3.71
C LYS A 169 19.56 -4.56 2.90
N MET A 170 18.31 -4.14 3.15
CA MET A 170 17.15 -4.76 2.53
C MET A 170 16.73 -4.10 1.21
N VAL A 171 17.06 -2.83 0.97
CA VAL A 171 16.64 -2.13 -0.24
C VAL A 171 17.77 -2.15 -1.28
N PRO A 172 17.46 -2.41 -2.57
CA PRO A 172 18.44 -2.35 -3.65
C PRO A 172 19.14 -1.00 -3.71
N ALA A 173 20.47 -1.01 -3.84
CA ALA A 173 21.30 0.19 -3.84
C ALA A 173 21.02 1.14 -5.03
N ASP A 174 20.42 0.63 -6.10
CA ASP A 174 19.99 1.39 -7.28
C ASP A 174 18.56 1.94 -7.17
N GLY A 175 17.85 1.67 -6.06
CA GLY A 175 16.48 2.15 -5.83
C GLY A 175 15.43 1.56 -6.75
N ARG A 176 15.71 0.38 -7.34
CA ARG A 176 14.82 -0.28 -8.29
C ARG A 176 14.20 -1.53 -7.69
N SER A 177 13.00 -1.86 -8.14
CA SER A 177 12.31 -3.06 -7.69
C SER A 177 12.87 -4.33 -8.34
N GLY A 178 12.92 -5.40 -7.54
CA GLY A 178 13.26 -6.76 -7.99
C GLY A 178 12.07 -7.61 -8.40
N ILE A 179 10.86 -7.04 -8.49
CA ILE A 179 9.66 -7.79 -8.89
C ILE A 179 9.81 -8.41 -10.28
N LYS A 180 9.17 -9.56 -10.46
CA LYS A 180 9.19 -10.36 -11.69
C LYS A 180 7.83 -10.45 -12.36
N HIS A 181 6.76 -10.40 -11.58
CA HIS A 181 5.40 -10.52 -12.09
C HIS A 181 4.59 -9.32 -11.60
N LEU A 182 4.06 -8.56 -12.55
CA LEU A 182 3.27 -7.36 -12.26
C LEU A 182 1.88 -7.49 -12.88
N GLU A 183 0.86 -7.28 -12.06
CA GLU A 183 -0.52 -7.06 -12.50
C GLU A 183 -0.92 -5.63 -12.18
N LEU A 184 -1.44 -4.92 -13.16
CA LEU A 184 -1.91 -3.55 -13.05
C LEU A 184 -3.39 -3.47 -13.42
N ARG A 185 -4.21 -2.89 -12.54
CA ARG A 185 -5.62 -2.61 -12.81
C ARG A 185 -5.87 -1.11 -12.74
N TYR A 186 -6.31 -0.51 -13.84
CA TYR A 186 -6.55 0.94 -13.90
C TYR A 186 -7.85 1.24 -14.61
N GLU A 187 -8.65 2.14 -14.04
CA GLU A 187 -9.77 2.75 -14.77
C GLU A 187 -9.28 3.83 -15.74
N GLU A 188 -8.33 4.65 -15.29
CA GLU A 188 -7.68 5.70 -16.08
C GLU A 188 -6.15 5.50 -16.04
N LEU A 189 -5.51 5.58 -17.20
CA LEU A 189 -4.06 5.38 -17.34
C LEU A 189 -3.34 6.73 -17.34
N GLU A 190 -2.74 7.09 -16.20
CA GLU A 190 -1.82 8.23 -16.11
C GLU A 190 -0.46 7.84 -16.73
N LYS A 191 -0.22 8.26 -17.98
CA LYS A 191 0.90 7.78 -18.81
C LYS A 191 2.26 8.12 -18.20
N GLU A 192 2.42 9.33 -17.69
CA GLU A 192 3.67 9.81 -17.10
C GLU A 192 4.06 8.97 -15.88
N GLY A 193 3.10 8.70 -14.98
CA GLY A 193 3.31 7.87 -13.80
C GLY A 193 3.67 6.43 -14.16
N LEU A 194 3.00 5.86 -15.16
CA LEU A 194 3.25 4.49 -15.61
C LEU A 194 4.59 4.33 -16.35
N GLU A 195 5.02 5.34 -17.12
CA GLU A 195 6.35 5.34 -17.73
C GLU A 195 7.45 5.39 -16.66
N MET A 196 7.28 6.21 -15.62
CA MET A 196 8.18 6.23 -14.48
C MET A 196 8.18 4.89 -13.74
N PHE A 197 7.01 4.26 -13.57
CA PHE A 197 6.93 2.97 -12.91
C PHE A 197 7.61 1.86 -13.74
N ALA A 198 7.47 1.89 -15.07
CA ALA A 198 8.20 0.98 -15.96
C ALA A 198 9.73 1.10 -15.80
N LYS A 199 10.26 2.32 -15.64
CA LYS A 199 11.69 2.58 -15.37
C LYS A 199 12.15 2.00 -14.03
N PHE A 200 11.24 1.88 -13.07
CA PHE A 200 11.49 1.38 -11.72
C PHE A 200 11.52 -0.15 -11.63
N THR A 201 10.83 -0.89 -12.51
CA THR A 201 10.61 -2.34 -12.38
C THR A 201 11.53 -3.25 -13.22
N ARG A 202 12.72 -2.80 -13.65
CA ARG A 202 13.62 -3.34 -14.74
C ARG A 202 13.92 -4.85 -14.87
N LYS A 203 13.32 -5.74 -14.07
CA LYS A 203 13.49 -7.20 -14.10
C LYS A 203 12.17 -7.96 -14.26
N LEU A 204 11.13 -7.32 -14.81
CA LEU A 204 9.87 -7.99 -15.06
C LEU A 204 10.02 -9.14 -16.05
N GLU A 205 9.42 -10.27 -15.71
CA GLU A 205 9.32 -11.48 -16.52
C GLU A 205 7.90 -11.65 -17.07
N SER A 206 6.88 -11.03 -16.46
CA SER A 206 5.51 -10.96 -16.99
C SER A 206 4.79 -9.68 -16.57
N LEU A 207 3.87 -9.22 -17.42
CA LEU A 207 3.01 -8.07 -17.19
C LEU A 207 1.57 -8.41 -17.57
N GLU A 208 0.62 -8.13 -16.67
CA GLU A 208 -0.80 -8.13 -16.96
C GLU A 208 -1.36 -6.72 -16.76
N LEU A 209 -2.02 -6.19 -17.79
CA LEU A 209 -2.75 -4.93 -17.75
C LEU A 209 -4.24 -5.23 -17.86
N VAL A 210 -4.99 -4.86 -16.83
CA VAL A 210 -6.45 -4.93 -16.79
C VAL A 210 -6.99 -3.51 -16.89
N LEU A 211 -7.63 -3.22 -18.02
CA LEU A 211 -8.12 -1.89 -18.38
C LEU A 211 -9.58 -1.72 -17.96
N GLY A 212 -9.87 -0.68 -17.18
CA GLY A 212 -11.21 -0.34 -16.77
C GLY A 212 -11.98 0.41 -17.86
N ARG A 213 -13.14 0.94 -17.49
CA ARG A 213 -14.11 1.49 -18.44
C ARG A 213 -13.59 2.69 -19.24
N ASP A 214 -12.71 3.50 -18.64
CA ASP A 214 -12.27 4.78 -19.20
C ASP A 214 -10.95 4.66 -19.99
N ALA A 215 -10.33 3.48 -19.99
CA ALA A 215 -9.10 3.21 -20.72
C ALA A 215 -9.37 2.51 -22.06
N THR A 216 -8.52 2.78 -23.06
CA THR A 216 -8.58 2.12 -24.37
C THR A 216 -7.49 1.06 -24.54
N MET A 217 -7.72 0.08 -25.43
CA MET A 217 -6.69 -0.91 -25.79
C MET A 217 -5.42 -0.25 -26.33
N GLU A 218 -5.55 0.81 -27.13
CA GLU A 218 -4.41 1.56 -27.68
C GLU A 218 -3.55 2.18 -26.55
N GLU A 219 -4.20 2.69 -25.50
CA GLU A 219 -3.48 3.22 -24.33
C GLU A 219 -2.82 2.11 -23.52
N GLY A 220 -3.49 0.96 -23.37
CA GLY A 220 -2.89 -0.23 -22.79
C GLY A 220 -1.64 -0.69 -23.54
N GLU A 221 -1.69 -0.70 -24.88
CA GLU A 221 -0.54 -1.05 -25.74
C GLU A 221 0.61 -0.05 -25.59
N LYS A 222 0.31 1.26 -25.52
CA LYS A 222 1.33 2.30 -25.26
C LYS A 222 2.01 2.09 -23.91
N VAL A 223 1.23 1.85 -22.85
CA VAL A 223 1.75 1.58 -21.51
C VAL A 223 2.60 0.31 -21.49
N ALA A 224 2.11 -0.77 -22.11
CA ALA A 224 2.87 -2.01 -22.27
C ALA A 224 4.22 -1.77 -22.98
N GLY A 225 4.25 -0.88 -23.97
CA GLY A 225 5.46 -0.43 -24.65
C GLY A 225 6.52 0.12 -23.69
N PHE A 226 6.13 0.96 -22.73
CA PHE A 226 7.06 1.50 -21.72
C PHE A 226 7.71 0.37 -20.90
N PHE A 227 6.92 -0.61 -20.47
CA PHE A 227 7.42 -1.76 -19.71
C PHE A 227 8.33 -2.64 -20.55
N LEU A 228 7.96 -2.94 -21.79
CA LEU A 228 8.78 -3.73 -22.71
C LEU A 228 10.14 -3.07 -22.95
N GLU A 229 10.18 -1.75 -23.17
CA GLU A 229 11.42 -1.02 -23.39
C GLU A 229 12.33 -1.05 -22.15
N ASN A 230 11.77 -0.82 -20.96
CA ASN A 230 12.52 -0.74 -19.71
C ASN A 230 12.88 -2.10 -19.11
N ASN A 231 12.24 -3.19 -19.58
CA ASN A 231 12.42 -4.57 -19.10
C ASN A 231 12.88 -5.51 -20.22
N LYS A 232 13.41 -4.99 -21.33
CA LYS A 232 13.74 -5.75 -22.55
C LYS A 232 14.63 -6.98 -22.38
N GLU A 233 15.41 -7.04 -21.29
CA GLU A 233 16.28 -8.17 -20.97
C GLU A 233 15.49 -9.38 -20.44
N THR A 234 14.32 -9.16 -19.85
CA THR A 234 13.55 -10.18 -19.11
C THR A 234 12.09 -10.30 -19.54
N LEU A 235 11.50 -9.24 -20.08
CA LEU A 235 10.11 -9.18 -20.53
C LEU A 235 10.05 -9.29 -22.05
N THR A 236 9.15 -10.14 -22.55
CA THR A 236 8.91 -10.32 -24.00
C THR A 236 7.43 -10.09 -24.31
N ASN A 237 7.12 -9.73 -25.56
CA ASN A 237 5.74 -9.48 -26.00
C ASN A 237 4.79 -10.64 -25.67
N GLY A 238 5.24 -11.89 -25.79
CA GLY A 238 4.42 -13.08 -25.48
C GLY A 238 4.13 -13.28 -23.99
N ARG A 239 4.70 -12.46 -23.11
CA ARG A 239 4.45 -12.46 -21.65
C ARG A 239 3.78 -11.18 -21.16
N VAL A 240 3.26 -10.38 -22.09
CA VAL A 240 2.41 -9.23 -21.83
C VAL A 240 0.98 -9.61 -22.18
N VAL A 241 0.07 -9.44 -21.22
CA VAL A 241 -1.37 -9.63 -21.41
C VAL A 241 -2.05 -8.29 -21.20
N ILE A 242 -2.85 -7.86 -22.17
CA ILE A 242 -3.69 -6.66 -22.07
C ILE A 242 -5.12 -7.10 -22.26
N ARG A 243 -5.99 -6.80 -21.31
CA ARG A 243 -7.41 -7.15 -21.36
C ARG A 243 -8.28 -6.03 -20.80
N MET A 244 -9.49 -5.92 -21.31
CA MET A 244 -10.54 -5.14 -20.64
C MET A 244 -10.99 -5.90 -19.38
N GLY A 245 -11.10 -5.20 -18.27
CA GLY A 245 -11.61 -5.75 -17.01
C GLY A 245 -13.13 -5.76 -16.96
N HIS A 246 -13.66 -6.62 -16.11
CA HIS A 246 -15.08 -6.66 -15.77
C HIS A 246 -15.37 -5.79 -14.54
N THR A 247 -16.64 -5.53 -14.24
CA THR A 247 -17.04 -4.81 -13.01
C THR A 247 -16.44 -5.43 -11.75
N ASP A 248 -16.31 -6.75 -11.72
CA ASP A 248 -15.75 -7.50 -10.58
C ASP A 248 -14.22 -7.36 -10.46
N ASP A 249 -13.53 -6.91 -11.53
CA ASP A 249 -12.11 -6.60 -11.47
C ASP A 249 -11.84 -5.26 -10.76
N PHE A 250 -12.88 -4.42 -10.62
CA PHE A 250 -12.88 -3.09 -10.00
C PHE A 250 -14.01 -2.98 -8.96
N PRO A 251 -14.02 -3.82 -7.90
CA PRO A 251 -15.06 -3.73 -6.89
C PRO A 251 -15.00 -2.36 -6.23
N ASP A 252 -16.09 -1.59 -6.36
CA ASP A 252 -16.31 -0.36 -5.62
C ASP A 252 -16.88 -0.76 -4.25
N PRO A 253 -16.12 -0.61 -3.14
CA PRO A 253 -16.57 -0.95 -1.80
C PRO A 253 -17.74 -0.08 -1.32
N TRP A 254 -18.13 0.97 -2.07
CA TRP A 254 -19.28 1.84 -1.81
C TRP A 254 -20.42 1.68 -2.80
N TYR A 255 -20.34 0.74 -3.76
CA TYR A 255 -21.39 0.57 -4.77
C TYR A 255 -22.79 0.36 -4.16
N ASP A 256 -22.85 -0.26 -2.97
CA ASP A 256 -24.10 -0.52 -2.24
C ASP A 256 -24.51 0.63 -1.28
N ASP A 257 -23.65 1.63 -1.07
CA ASP A 257 -23.80 2.72 -0.07
C ASP A 257 -24.30 4.05 -0.66
N ASP A 258 -24.66 4.08 -1.96
CA ASP A 258 -25.36 5.22 -2.60
C ASP A 258 -26.77 5.49 -2.00
N ASN A 259 -27.22 4.66 -1.06
CA ASN A 259 -28.42 4.87 -0.24
C ASN A 259 -28.16 5.65 1.08
N LEU A 260 -26.93 6.10 1.34
CA LEU A 260 -26.64 6.99 2.46
C LEU A 260 -27.27 8.36 2.15
N GLY A 261 -28.47 8.60 2.69
CA GLY A 261 -29.20 9.86 2.58
C GLY A 261 -28.38 11.09 3.03
N PRO A 262 -28.89 12.31 2.76
CA PRO A 262 -28.13 13.55 2.94
C PRO A 262 -27.52 13.65 4.34
N ALA A 263 -26.26 14.07 4.39
CA ALA A 263 -25.49 14.24 5.62
C ALA A 263 -26.24 15.12 6.62
N HIS A 264 -26.73 14.52 7.70
CA HIS A 264 -27.13 15.27 8.88
C HIS A 264 -25.84 15.73 9.59
N TYR A 265 -25.52 17.01 9.43
CA TYR A 265 -24.48 17.67 10.21
C TYR A 265 -24.85 17.59 11.69
N PHE A 266 -24.30 16.63 12.43
CA PHE A 266 -24.35 16.63 13.89
C PHE A 266 -23.30 17.61 14.42
N TYR A 267 -23.62 18.89 14.33
CA TYR A 267 -23.15 19.90 15.28
C TYR A 267 -24.38 20.53 15.90
N GLU A 268 -25.04 19.81 16.81
CA GLU A 268 -25.88 20.44 17.84
C GLU A 268 -25.61 19.73 19.17
N ASP A 269 -24.94 20.50 20.04
CA ASP A 269 -25.06 20.61 21.50
C ASP A 269 -25.03 19.34 22.37
N GLU A 270 -23.91 19.14 23.10
CA GLU A 270 -23.80 19.32 24.57
C GLU A 270 -22.36 19.12 25.07
#